data_AF-A0A351WZB7-F1
#
_entry.id   AF-A0A351WZB7-F1
#
_cell.length_a   1.000
_cell.length_b   1.000
_cell.length_c   1.000
_cell.angle_alpha   90.00
_cell.angle_beta   90.00
_cell.angle_gamma   90.00
#
_symmetry.space_group_name_H-M   'P 1'
#
loop_
_entity.id
_entity.type
_entity.pdbx_description
1 polymer ?
#
loop_
_entity_poly.entity_id
_entity_poly.type
_entity_poly.pdbx_seq_one_letter_code
_entity_poly.pdbx_strand_id
1 'polypeptide(L)'
;QARSGATGHGGQSGSIRQRIERRGAWRIGIAENIGYGPKTARLMVMELIIDDGVRERGHRKNIFDPSFTTAGVACGPHPIFDSMCVMDFAVGFKDQKQLR
;
A
#
# COMPACT_ATOMS: atom_id res chain seq x y z
N GLN A 1 6.03 -10.53 3.89
CA GLN A 1 4.95 -10.90 4.83
C GLN A 1 4.28 -12.21 4.44
N ALA A 2 4.05 -12.46 3.15
CA ALA A 2 3.59 -13.78 2.65
C ALA A 2 4.34 -15.01 3.18
N ARG A 3 5.66 -14.89 3.46
CA ARG A 3 6.47 -15.98 4.03
C ARG A 3 6.58 -15.95 5.55
N SER A 4 6.55 -14.76 6.15
CA SER A 4 6.91 -14.57 7.55
C SER A 4 5.72 -14.42 8.49
N GLY A 5 4.52 -14.13 7.97
CA GLY A 5 3.34 -13.79 8.78
C GLY A 5 3.44 -12.45 9.51
N ALA A 6 4.52 -11.69 9.29
CA ALA A 6 4.70 -10.36 9.87
C ALA A 6 3.70 -9.36 9.27
N THR A 7 3.37 -8.31 10.01
CA THR A 7 2.49 -7.23 9.58
C THR A 7 3.19 -5.86 9.63
N GLY A 8 2.54 -4.83 9.09
CA GLY A 8 3.00 -3.43 9.06
C GLY A 8 3.74 -3.02 7.79
N HIS A 9 4.28 -1.79 7.78
CA HIS A 9 4.89 -1.15 6.61
C HIS A 9 6.39 -1.50 6.40
N GLY A 10 7.01 -2.06 7.44
CA GLY A 10 8.40 -2.47 7.47
C GLY A 10 8.61 -3.91 7.01
N GLY A 11 9.84 -4.23 6.60
CA GLY A 11 10.23 -5.60 6.28
C GLY A 11 11.64 -5.70 5.75
N GLN A 12 12.09 -6.93 5.49
CA GLN A 12 13.43 -7.23 4.97
C GLN A 12 13.71 -6.57 3.61
N SER A 13 12.65 -6.21 2.87
CA SER A 13 12.74 -5.57 1.55
C SER A 13 13.00 -4.06 1.59
N GLY A 14 13.20 -3.49 2.78
CA GLY A 14 13.41 -2.05 3.00
C GLY A 14 12.12 -1.27 3.24
N SER A 15 12.27 0.04 3.46
CA SER A 15 11.16 0.98 3.67
C SER A 15 10.31 1.17 2.41
N ILE A 16 9.09 1.70 2.57
CA ILE A 16 8.19 2.05 1.45
C ILE A 16 8.95 2.82 0.36
N ARG A 17 9.66 3.88 0.76
CA ARG A 17 10.47 4.71 -0.14
C ARG A 17 11.46 3.89 -0.96
N GLN A 18 12.25 3.04 -0.29
CA GLN A 18 13.24 2.20 -0.96
C GLN A 18 12.57 1.20 -1.92
N ARG A 19 11.38 0.69 -1.61
CA ARG A 19 10.64 -0.23 -2.48
C ARG A 19 10.14 0.48 -3.75
N ILE A 20 9.58 1.68 -3.61
CA ILE A 20 9.07 2.48 -4.73
C ILE A 20 10.22 2.96 -5.64
N GLU A 21 11.33 3.45 -5.06
CA GLU A 21 12.48 3.95 -5.82
C GLU A 21 13.19 2.87 -6.65
N ARG A 22 13.06 1.58 -6.29
CA ARG A 22 13.54 0.48 -7.13
C ARG A 22 12.73 0.28 -8.41
N ARG A 23 11.52 0.85 -8.51
CA ARG A 23 10.61 0.68 -9.65
C ARG A 23 10.51 1.93 -10.52
N GLY A 24 10.99 3.07 -10.05
CA GLY A 24 10.86 4.34 -10.75
C GLY A 24 11.06 5.53 -9.83
N ALA A 25 10.74 6.72 -10.33
CA ALA A 25 10.86 7.96 -9.57
C ALA A 25 9.47 8.51 -9.22
N TRP A 26 9.27 8.86 -7.96
CA TRP A 26 8.06 9.53 -7.47
C TRP A 26 8.30 11.04 -7.33
N ARG A 27 7.22 11.82 -7.30
CA ARG A 27 7.26 13.27 -7.13
C ARG A 27 6.46 13.67 -5.88
N ILE A 28 6.95 14.68 -5.16
CA ILE A 28 6.27 15.38 -4.03
C ILE A 28 6.01 14.49 -2.80
N GLY A 29 5.24 13.41 -2.93
CA GLY A 29 4.87 12.56 -1.81
C GLY A 29 4.50 11.15 -2.23
N ILE A 30 4.65 10.22 -1.29
CA ILE A 30 4.25 8.83 -1.36
C ILE A 30 3.55 8.41 -0.07
N ALA A 31 2.64 7.45 -0.16
CA ALA A 31 1.99 6.82 0.99
C ALA A 31 1.72 5.33 0.71
N GLU A 32 1.48 4.55 1.77
CA GLU A 32 1.14 3.13 1.67
C GLU A 32 -0.07 2.83 2.56
N ASN A 33 -1.02 2.08 2.02
CA ASN A 33 -2.02 1.36 2.79
C ASN A 33 -1.75 -0.13 2.73
N ILE A 34 -2.01 -0.82 3.84
CA ILE A 34 -1.89 -2.27 3.91
C ILE A 34 -3.06 -2.85 4.71
N GLY A 35 -3.69 -3.89 4.17
CA GLY A 35 -4.82 -4.58 4.81
C GLY A 35 -4.64 -6.10 4.78
N TYR A 36 -5.26 -6.79 5.73
CA TYR A 36 -5.10 -8.23 5.94
C TYR A 36 -6.46 -8.87 6.24
N GLY A 37 -6.83 -9.95 5.54
CA GLY A 37 -8.06 -10.70 5.86
C GLY A 37 -9.19 -10.61 4.83
N PRO A 38 -9.58 -9.43 4.32
CA PRO A 38 -10.73 -9.31 3.44
C PRO A 38 -10.72 -10.23 2.23
N LYS A 39 -11.78 -11.03 2.10
CA LYS A 39 -11.91 -12.06 1.05
C LYS A 39 -12.19 -11.51 -0.35
N THR A 40 -12.54 -10.24 -0.47
CA THR A 40 -12.84 -9.59 -1.76
C THR A 40 -12.20 -8.22 -1.82
N ALA A 41 -11.87 -7.76 -3.03
CA ALA A 41 -11.32 -6.43 -3.26
C ALA A 41 -12.23 -5.32 -2.72
N ARG A 42 -13.55 -5.47 -2.86
CA ARG A 42 -14.53 -4.52 -2.33
C ARG A 42 -14.46 -4.42 -0.81
N LEU A 43 -14.40 -5.56 -0.12
CA LEU A 43 -14.27 -5.57 1.34
C LEU A 43 -12.92 -5.01 1.80
N MET A 44 -11.84 -5.27 1.06
CA MET A 44 -10.52 -4.70 1.34
C MET A 44 -10.54 -3.17 1.28
N VAL A 45 -11.10 -2.60 0.21
CA VAL A 45 -11.23 -1.15 0.08
C VAL A 45 -12.17 -0.58 1.14
N MET A 46 -13.28 -1.25 1.45
CA MET A 46 -14.19 -0.82 2.52
C MET A 46 -13.50 -0.83 3.89
N GLU A 47 -12.74 -1.85 4.22
CA GLU A 47 -12.00 -1.93 5.50
C GLU A 47 -11.02 -0.76 5.62
N LEU A 48 -10.25 -0.45 4.58
CA LEU A 48 -9.27 0.65 4.59
C LEU A 48 -9.93 2.03 4.55
N ILE A 49 -11.12 2.16 3.95
CA ILE A 49 -11.91 3.39 4.01
C ILE A 49 -12.51 3.57 5.39
N ILE A 50 -13.12 2.52 5.97
CA ILE A 50 -13.71 2.58 7.30
C ILE A 50 -12.59 2.88 8.29
N ASP A 51 -11.51 2.10 8.23
CA ASP A 51 -10.28 2.23 9.00
C ASP A 51 -10.50 2.07 10.52
N ASP A 52 -11.40 1.15 10.90
CA ASP A 52 -11.74 0.88 12.30
C ASP A 52 -10.54 0.29 13.05
N GLY A 53 -10.35 0.74 14.29
CA GLY A 53 -9.20 0.38 15.11
C GLY A 53 -7.94 1.22 14.85
N VAL A 54 -7.90 2.04 13.80
CA VAL A 54 -6.77 2.95 13.50
C VAL A 54 -7.13 4.37 13.94
N ARG A 55 -6.61 4.81 15.10
CA ARG A 55 -6.92 6.11 15.72
C ARG A 55 -6.79 7.29 14.74
N GLU A 56 -5.72 7.29 13.95
CA GLU A 56 -5.42 8.40 13.03
C GLU A 56 -6.18 8.32 11.70
N ARG A 57 -6.89 7.22 11.43
CA ARG A 57 -7.60 6.93 10.17
C ARG A 57 -6.71 7.17 8.94
N GLY A 58 -5.44 6.76 9.03
CA GLY A 58 -4.40 7.06 8.03
C GLY A 58 -4.71 6.46 6.67
N HIS A 59 -5.28 5.25 6.63
CA HIS A 59 -5.61 4.58 5.36
C HIS A 59 -6.72 5.33 4.62
N ARG A 60 -7.75 5.74 5.36
CA ARG A 60 -8.85 6.57 4.85
C ARG A 60 -8.33 7.89 4.29
N LYS A 61 -7.45 8.56 5.04
CA LYS A 61 -6.85 9.84 4.61
C LYS A 61 -6.07 9.67 3.30
N ASN A 62 -5.24 8.63 3.19
CA ASN A 62 -4.52 8.36 1.94
C ASN A 62 -5.45 8.10 0.75
N ILE A 63 -6.55 7.35 0.95
CA ILE A 63 -7.51 7.03 -0.13
C ILE A 63 -8.24 8.28 -0.65
N PHE A 64 -8.57 9.22 0.24
CA PHE A 64 -9.31 10.43 -0.13
C PHE A 64 -8.44 11.68 -0.31
N ASP A 65 -7.11 11.56 -0.23
CA ASP A 65 -6.21 12.67 -0.50
C ASP A 65 -6.14 12.90 -2.02
N PRO A 66 -6.67 14.02 -2.53
CA PRO A 66 -6.73 14.29 -3.97
C PRO A 66 -5.34 14.58 -4.58
N SER A 67 -4.30 14.78 -3.75
CA SER A 67 -2.94 14.98 -4.25
C SER A 67 -2.34 13.70 -4.83
N PHE A 68 -2.78 12.52 -4.36
CA PHE A 68 -2.33 11.24 -4.91
C PHE A 68 -3.04 10.95 -6.23
N THR A 69 -2.32 11.06 -7.34
CA THR A 69 -2.86 10.83 -8.70
C THR A 69 -2.48 9.47 -9.28
N THR A 70 -1.57 8.76 -8.62
CA THR A 70 -1.12 7.43 -9.04
C THR A 70 -1.25 6.45 -7.88
N ALA A 71 -1.77 5.25 -8.17
CA ALA A 71 -1.83 4.15 -7.23
C ALA A 71 -1.33 2.85 -7.89
N GLY A 72 -0.61 2.04 -7.12
CA GLY A 72 -0.24 0.67 -7.46
C GLY A 72 -0.75 -0.29 -6.39
N VAL A 73 -1.36 -1.41 -6.80
CA VAL A 73 -1.94 -2.38 -5.87
C VAL A 73 -1.42 -3.77 -6.14
N ALA A 74 -1.06 -4.49 -5.09
CA ALA A 74 -0.72 -5.90 -5.16
C ALA A 74 -1.33 -6.65 -3.97
N CYS A 75 -1.93 -7.80 -4.25
CA CYS A 75 -2.50 -8.69 -3.25
C CYS A 75 -1.86 -10.07 -3.33
N GLY A 76 -1.79 -10.77 -2.20
CA GLY A 76 -1.23 -12.12 -2.12
C GLY A 76 -1.60 -12.81 -0.81
N PRO A 77 -1.19 -14.09 -0.65
CA PRO A 77 -1.51 -14.84 0.54
C PRO A 77 -0.78 -14.30 1.78
N HIS A 78 -1.41 -14.45 2.95
CA HIS A 78 -0.82 -14.16 4.25
C HIS A 78 -0.98 -15.37 5.20
N PRO A 79 0.08 -15.87 5.86
CA PRO A 79 0.00 -17.10 6.66
C PRO A 79 -1.02 -17.09 7.81
N ILE A 80 -1.32 -15.91 8.37
CA ILE A 80 -2.21 -15.76 9.53
C ILE A 80 -3.60 -15.24 9.15
N PHE A 81 -3.69 -14.43 8.09
CA PHE A 81 -4.91 -13.70 7.73
C PHE A 81 -5.50 -14.19 6.40
N ASP A 82 -4.98 -15.29 5.86
CA ASP A 82 -5.21 -15.84 4.52
C ASP A 82 -4.78 -14.93 3.35
N SER A 83 -5.06 -13.63 3.43
CA SER A 83 -4.78 -12.65 2.38
C SER A 83 -4.21 -11.36 2.95
N MET A 84 -3.44 -10.66 2.12
CA MET A 84 -2.98 -9.29 2.35
C MET A 84 -3.01 -8.51 1.03
N CYS A 85 -3.26 -7.21 1.11
CA CYS A 85 -3.14 -6.29 -0.02
C CYS A 85 -2.35 -5.06 0.41
N VAL A 86 -1.47 -4.60 -0.48
CA VAL A 86 -0.72 -3.35 -0.35
C VAL A 86 -1.16 -2.40 -1.46
N MET A 87 -1.43 -1.15 -1.10
CA MET A 87 -1.75 -0.06 -2.02
C MET A 87 -0.75 1.07 -1.79
N ASP A 88 0.14 1.29 -2.77
CA ASP A 88 1.10 2.39 -2.74
C ASP A 88 0.54 3.56 -3.56
N PHE A 89 0.58 4.76 -2.99
CA PHE A 89 0.13 6.01 -3.60
C PHE A 89 1.31 6.93 -3.87
N ALA A 90 1.22 7.71 -4.95
CA ALA A 90 2.17 8.77 -5.27
C ALA A 90 1.47 9.98 -5.89
N VAL A 91 1.94 11.18 -5.58
CA VAL A 91 1.44 12.42 -6.22
C VAL A 91 1.75 12.39 -7.73
N GLY A 92 2.85 11.76 -8.10
CA GLY A 92 3.12 11.31 -9.46
C GLY A 92 4.22 10.27 -9.45
N PHE A 93 4.19 9.35 -10.41
CA PHE A 93 5.21 8.30 -10.55
C PHE A 93 5.59 8.09 -12.00
N LYS A 94 6.89 7.96 -12.26
CA LYS A 94 7.44 7.62 -13.57
C LYS A 94 8.18 6.30 -13.46
N ASP A 95 7.69 5.29 -14.17
CA ASP A 95 8.26 3.94 -14.16
C ASP A 95 9.71 3.97 -14.69
N GLN A 96 10.57 3.12 -14.14
CA GLN A 96 11.95 2.96 -14.56
C GLN A 96 12.09 2.71 -16.07
N LYS A 97 11.12 2.01 -16.69
CA LYS A 97 11.12 1.80 -18.15
C LYS A 97 10.93 3.09 -18.95
N GLN A 98 10.28 4.09 -18.37
CA GLN A 98 10.02 5.39 -18.99
C GLN A 98 11.12 6.41 -18.69
N LEU A 99 12.00 6.11 -17.73
CA LEU A 99 13.17 6.93 -17.37
C LEU A 99 14.41 6.63 -18.23
N ARG A 100 14.35 5.56 -19.02
CA ARG A 100 15.39 5.19 -19.99
C ARG A 100 15.15 5.84 -21.34
#